data_AF-A0A5B6VMR9-F1
#
_entry.id   AF-A0A5B6VMR9-F1
#
_cell.length_a   1.000
_cell.length_b   1.000
_cell.length_c   1.000
_cell.angle_alpha   90.00
_cell.angle_beta   90.00
_cell.angle_gamma   90.00
#
_symmetry.space_group_name_H-M   'P 1'
#
loop_
_entity.id
_entity.type
_entity.pdbx_description
1 polymer ?
#
loop_
_entity_poly.entity_id
_entity_poly.type
_entity_poly.pdbx_seq_one_letter_code
_entity_poly.pdbx_strand_id
1 'polypeptide(L)'
;MDLRKAPGIDGLPGKHWQTVGEDVLKFCHEALRDTNNIHNINETLLILIPKIDNPCEMSNFRPISLCRVIYKIISKVLANRLKETLPICISQN
;
A
#
# COMPACT_ATOMS: atom_id res chain seq x y z
N MET A 1 -6.95 -9.75 4.08
CA MET A 1 -6.44 -8.44 4.56
C MET A 1 -6.69 -8.39 6.05
N ASP A 2 -5.72 -8.03 6.89
CA ASP A 2 -5.98 -7.90 8.34
C ASP A 2 -6.90 -6.69 8.57
N LEU A 3 -8.05 -6.92 9.21
CA LEU A 3 -9.10 -5.92 9.43
C LEU A 3 -8.69 -4.81 10.41
N ARG A 4 -7.62 -5.01 11.19
CA ARG A 4 -7.17 -4.10 12.25
C ARG A 4 -6.02 -3.19 11.83
N LYS A 5 -5.60 -3.23 10.58
CA LYS A 5 -4.52 -2.34 10.10
C LYS A 5 -4.96 -0.88 10.15
N ALA A 6 -4.01 -0.01 10.52
CA ALA A 6 -4.21 1.42 10.46
C ALA A 6 -4.56 1.87 9.02
N PRO A 7 -5.57 2.75 8.86
CA PRO A 7 -5.97 3.25 7.55
C PRO A 7 -4.91 4.20 6.97
N GLY A 8 -4.95 4.40 5.65
CA GLY A 8 -4.18 5.47 5.02
C GLY A 8 -4.91 6.80 5.13
N ILE A 9 -4.53 7.77 4.29
CA ILE A 9 -5.22 9.06 4.16
C ILE A 9 -6.71 8.92 3.79
N ASP A 10 -7.11 7.78 3.22
CA ASP A 10 -8.50 7.44 2.89
C ASP A 10 -9.36 7.14 4.13
N GLY A 11 -8.76 6.92 5.30
CA GLY A 11 -9.52 6.61 6.51
C GLY A 11 -10.29 5.29 6.42
N LEU A 12 -9.96 4.42 5.46
CA LEU A 12 -10.68 3.16 5.19
C LEU A 12 -9.99 1.96 5.86
N PRO A 13 -10.40 1.56 7.08
CA PRO A 13 -10.00 0.28 7.66
C PRO A 13 -10.70 -0.88 6.95
N GLY A 14 -10.11 -2.08 7.03
CA GLY A 14 -10.64 -3.28 6.38
C GLY A 14 -12.05 -3.68 6.81
N LYS A 15 -12.55 -3.17 7.95
CA LYS A 15 -13.90 -3.42 8.47
C LYS A 15 -15.05 -2.90 7.59
N HIS A 16 -14.80 -1.96 6.66
CA HIS A 16 -15.85 -1.43 5.77
C HIS A 16 -15.90 -2.15 4.41
N TRP A 17 -15.17 -3.25 4.25
CA TRP A 17 -15.04 -3.96 2.96
C TRP A 17 -16.38 -4.41 2.38
N GLN A 18 -17.33 -4.82 3.23
CA GLN A 18 -18.67 -5.22 2.79
C GLN A 18 -19.43 -4.09 2.07
N THR A 19 -19.09 -2.83 2.36
CA THR A 19 -19.74 -1.66 1.76
C THR A 19 -18.99 -1.14 0.53
N VAL A 20 -17.66 -1.06 0.59
CA VAL A 20 -16.86 -0.41 -0.47
C VAL A 20 -16.08 -1.38 -1.36
N GLY A 21 -16.14 -2.69 -1.08
CA GLY A 21 -15.28 -3.68 -1.72
C GLY A 21 -15.50 -3.80 -3.22
N GLU A 22 -16.76 -3.73 -3.68
CA GLU A 22 -17.09 -3.82 -5.11
C GLU A 22 -16.52 -2.63 -5.90
N ASP A 23 -16.74 -1.41 -5.41
CA ASP A 23 -16.21 -0.19 -6.04
C ASP A 23 -14.68 -0.17 -6.04
N VAL A 24 -14.04 -0.61 -4.95
CA VAL A 24 -12.59 -0.72 -4.85
C VAL A 24 -12.05 -1.71 -5.89
N LEU A 25 -12.70 -2.87 -6.06
CA LEU A 25 -12.28 -3.87 -7.05
C LEU A 25 -12.47 -3.34 -8.47
N LYS A 26 -13.60 -2.71 -8.76
CA LYS A 26 -13.87 -2.09 -10.06
C LYS A 26 -12.78 -1.08 -10.42
N PHE A 27 -12.45 -0.16 -9.50
CA PHE A 27 -11.37 0.79 -9.70
C PHE A 27 -10.02 0.10 -9.93
N CYS A 28 -9.68 -0.93 -9.14
CA CYS A 28 -8.43 -1.66 -9.32
C CYS A 28 -8.32 -2.31 -10.71
N HIS A 29 -9.43 -2.87 -11.21
CA HIS A 29 -9.47 -3.45 -12.55
C HIS A 29 -9.27 -2.42 -13.66
N GLU A 30 -9.91 -1.26 -13.54
CA GLU A 30 -9.75 -0.14 -14.47
C GLU A 30 -8.30 0.38 -14.44
N ALA A 31 -7.77 0.65 -13.24
CA ALA A 31 -6.41 1.16 -13.04
C ALA A 31 -5.31 0.22 -13.58
N LEU A 32 -5.52 -1.10 -13.53
CA LEU A 32 -4.59 -2.09 -14.06
C LEU A 32 -4.65 -2.22 -15.59
N ARG A 33 -5.69 -1.70 -16.25
CA ARG A 33 -5.84 -1.65 -17.71
C ARG A 33 -5.44 -0.30 -18.29
N ASP A 34 -5.79 0.78 -17.59
CA ASP A 34 -5.49 2.16 -17.96
C ASP A 34 -5.07 2.94 -16.70
N THR A 35 -3.85 3.47 -16.73
CA THR A 35 -3.21 4.12 -15.57
C THR A 35 -3.61 5.58 -15.38
N ASN A 36 -4.49 6.13 -16.22
CA ASN A 36 -4.87 7.55 -16.23
C ASN A 36 -5.30 8.10 -14.85
N ASN A 37 -5.86 7.26 -13.97
CA ASN A 37 -6.35 7.66 -12.64
C ASN A 37 -5.46 7.25 -11.46
N ILE A 38 -4.26 6.69 -11.68
CA ILE A 38 -3.40 6.20 -10.59
C ILE A 38 -2.80 7.34 -9.76
N HIS A 39 -2.59 8.52 -10.34
CA HIS A 39 -2.00 9.66 -9.62
C HIS A 39 -2.79 10.01 -8.35
N ASN A 40 -4.12 9.95 -8.42
CA ASN A 40 -5.01 10.28 -7.31
C ASN A 40 -4.87 9.32 -6.12
N ILE A 41 -4.36 8.10 -6.32
CA ILE A 41 -4.22 7.10 -5.25
C ILE A 41 -2.77 6.95 -4.76
N ASN A 42 -1.82 7.67 -5.36
CA ASN A 42 -0.40 7.59 -5.03
C ASN A 42 0.01 8.50 -3.84
N GLU A 43 -0.97 9.13 -3.18
CA GLU A 43 -0.75 9.85 -1.93
C GLU A 43 -0.55 8.88 -0.77
N THR A 44 0.41 9.19 0.09
CA THR A 44 0.80 8.36 1.24
C THR A 44 0.93 9.22 2.49
N LEU A 45 0.36 8.73 3.60
CA LEU A 45 0.57 9.34 4.91
C LEU A 45 1.87 8.79 5.51
N LEU A 46 2.85 9.66 5.76
CA LEU A 46 4.09 9.30 6.42
C LEU A 46 3.95 9.45 7.94
N ILE A 47 4.15 8.36 8.68
CA ILE A 47 4.13 8.33 10.13
C ILE A 47 5.52 7.98 10.67
N LEU A 48 5.98 8.70 11.68
CA LEU A 48 7.23 8.44 12.37
C LEU A 48 6.97 7.58 13.62
N ILE A 49 7.48 6.35 13.62
CA ILE A 49 7.41 5.47 14.80
C ILE A 49 8.75 5.55 15.56
N PRO A 50 8.76 5.92 16.85
CA PRO A 50 9.97 5.89 17.67
C PRO A 50 10.63 4.51 17.68
N LYS A 51 11.96 4.44 17.55
CA LYS A 51 12.75 3.20 17.73
C LYS A 51 13.23 3.03 19.18
N ILE A 52 13.31 4.13 19.92
CA ILE A 52 13.84 4.22 21.28
C ILE A 52 12.92 5.09 22.15
N ASP A 53 13.04 4.96 23.46
CA ASP A 53 12.38 5.84 24.41
C ASP A 53 13.00 7.25 24.35
N ASN A 54 12.15 8.28 24.45
CA ASN A 54 12.53 9.70 24.37
C ASN A 54 13.38 10.06 23.13
N PRO A 55 12.84 9.89 21.91
CA PRO A 55 13.57 10.18 20.69
C PRO A 55 13.86 11.69 20.55
N CYS A 56 15.11 12.05 20.29
CA CYS A 56 15.54 13.45 20.16
C CYS A 56 16.03 13.80 18.74
N GLU A 57 16.37 12.80 17.93
CA GLU A 57 16.88 12.97 16.56
C GLU A 57 16.00 12.25 15.53
N MET A 58 15.97 12.75 14.29
CA MET A 58 15.23 12.11 13.20
C MET A 58 15.68 10.65 12.94
N SER A 59 16.96 10.35 13.17
CA SER A 59 17.53 9.00 13.06
C SER A 59 16.89 8.01 14.05
N ASN A 60 16.31 8.50 15.16
CA ASN A 60 15.63 7.70 16.17
C ASN A 60 14.22 7.26 15.74
N PHE A 61 13.70 7.74 14.61
CA PHE A 61 12.39 7.38 14.10
C PHE A 61 12.50 6.44 12.89
N ARG A 62 11.57 5.48 12.81
CA ARG A 62 11.34 4.67 11.63
C ARG A 62 10.16 5.28 10.88
N PRO A 63 10.35 5.82 9.66
CA PRO A 63 9.22 6.23 8.85
C PRO A 63 8.44 5.00 8.39
N ILE A 64 7.12 5.07 8.49
CA ILE A 64 6.18 4.10 7.92
C ILE A 64 5.24 4.84 6.98
N SER A 65 5.11 4.31 5.78
CA SER A 65 4.17 4.77 4.76
C SER A 65 2.83 4.08 4.91
N LEU A 66 1.79 4.83 5.30
CA LEU A 66 0.41 4.37 5.29
C LEU A 66 -0.26 4.74 3.97
N CYS A 67 -0.13 3.86 2.97
CA CYS A 67 -0.75 4.03 1.66
C CYS A 67 -2.26 3.71 1.71
N ARG A 68 -3.01 4.25 0.74
CA ARG A 68 -4.42 3.91 0.49
C ARG A 68 -4.61 2.41 0.26
N VAL A 69 -5.79 1.89 0.62
CA VAL A 69 -6.13 0.46 0.44
C VAL A 69 -6.04 0.04 -1.02
N ILE A 70 -6.54 0.89 -1.92
CA ILE A 70 -6.51 0.67 -3.38
C ILE A 70 -5.07 0.50 -3.88
N TYR A 71 -4.17 1.40 -3.49
CA TYR A 71 -2.76 1.33 -3.85
C TYR A 71 -2.14 0.01 -3.38
N LYS A 72 -2.39 -0.39 -2.12
CA LYS A 72 -1.89 -1.65 -1.56
C LYS A 72 -2.36 -2.87 -2.35
N ILE A 73 -3.59 -2.89 -2.84
CA ILE A 73 -4.14 -3.98 -3.66
C ILE A 73 -3.41 -4.04 -5.01
N ILE A 74 -3.33 -2.92 -5.72
CA ILE A 74 -2.67 -2.84 -7.04
C ILE A 74 -1.20 -3.26 -6.93
N SER A 75 -0.44 -2.69 -5.99
CA SER A 75 0.97 -3.06 -5.77
C SER A 75 1.14 -4.53 -5.45
N LYS A 76 0.21 -5.14 -4.69
CA LYS A 76 0.27 -6.57 -4.36
C LYS A 76 -0.01 -7.45 -5.58
N VAL A 77 -0.95 -7.07 -6.44
CA VAL A 77 -1.19 -7.76 -7.72
C VAL A 77 0.05 -7.71 -8.60
N LEU A 78 0.67 -6.55 -8.77
CA LEU A 78 1.90 -6.38 -9.55
C LEU A 78 3.07 -7.20 -8.96
N ALA A 79 3.28 -7.13 -7.64
CA ALA A 79 4.32 -7.90 -6.97
C ALA A 79 4.13 -9.41 -7.15
N ASN A 80 2.88 -9.91 -7.11
CA ASN A 80 2.60 -11.32 -7.34
C ASN A 80 2.89 -11.73 -8.80
N ARG A 81 2.63 -10.87 -9.79
CA ARG A 81 3.00 -11.12 -11.20
C ARG A 81 4.52 -11.13 -11.38
N LEU A 82 5.21 -10.14 -10.80
CA LEU A 82 6.68 -10.05 -10.87
C LEU A 82 7.36 -11.22 -10.16
N LYS A 83 6.77 -11.76 -9.10
CA LYS A 83 7.31 -12.92 -8.39
C LYS A 83 7.58 -14.12 -9.31
N GLU A 84 6.79 -14.29 -10.37
CA GLU A 84 6.94 -15.39 -11.32
C GLU A 84 8.10 -15.16 -12.29
N THR A 85 8.41 -13.90 -12.62
CA THR A 85 9.45 -13.55 -13.61
C THR A 85 10.79 -13.18 -12.99
N LEU A 86 10.82 -12.67 -11.76
CA LEU A 86 12.07 -12.26 -11.09
C LEU A 86 13.15 -13.35 -11.01
N PRO A 87 12.84 -14.64 -10.78
CA PRO A 87 13.87 -15.68 -10.67
C PRO A 87 14.73 -15.87 -11.92
N ILE A 88 14.20 -15.54 -13.11
CA ILE A 88 14.95 -15.64 -14.37
C ILE A 88 15.66 -14.33 -14.76
N CYS A 89 15.33 -13.22 -14.11
CA CYS A 89 15.88 -11.90 -14.42
C CYS A 89 17.00 -11.47 -13.46
N ILE A 90 17.17 -12.16 -12.33
CA ILE A 90 18.16 -11.83 -11.30
C ILE A 90 19.28 -12.87 -11.33
N SER A 91 20.53 -12.41 -11.46
CA SER A 91 21.71 -13.28 -11.37
C SER A 91 21.85 -13.88 -9.97
N GLN A 92 22.37 -15.10 -9.88
CA GLN A 92 22.75 -15.68 -8.59
C GLN A 92 23.91 -14.88 -7.99
N ASN A 93 23.82 -14.61 -6.68
CA ASN A 93 24.90 -14.01 -5.88
C ASN A 93 25.98 -15.03 -5.56
#